data_AF-A0A7K2FMS4-F1
#
_entry.id   AF-A0A7K2FMS4-F1
#
_cell.length_a   1.000
_cell.length_b   1.000
_cell.length_c   1.000
_cell.angle_alpha   90.00
_cell.angle_beta   90.00
_cell.angle_gamma   90.00
#
_symmetry.space_group_name_H-M   'P 1'
#
loop_
_entity.id
_entity.type
_entity.pdbx_description
1 polymer ?
#
loop_
_entity_poly.entity_id
_entity_poly.type
_entity_poly.pdbx_seq_one_letter_code
_entity_poly.pdbx_strand_id
1 'polypeptide(L)' 'MTTPTKVAALVGPGDRIGYEGQWRTVRAAKTGIGAMGGLFVVVTWEEGGTERFRAGDELLLGQPGAA' A
#
# COMPACT_ATOMS: atom_id res chain seq x y z
N MET A 1 20.35 5.16 -6.80
CA MET A 1 19.00 5.72 -6.95
C MET A 1 18.17 5.23 -5.78
N THR A 2 17.53 6.12 -5.03
CA THR A 2 16.66 5.73 -3.92
C THR A 2 15.31 5.34 -4.49
N THR A 3 14.89 4.09 -4.29
CA THR A 3 13.54 3.66 -4.66
C THR A 3 12.55 4.45 -3.80
N PRO A 4 11.54 5.13 -4.39
CA PRO A 4 10.61 5.91 -3.60
C PRO A 4 9.78 5.01 -2.70
N THR A 5 9.44 5.52 -1.52
CA THR A 5 8.52 4.87 -0.58
C THR A 5 7.34 5.78 -0.28
N LYS A 6 6.27 5.19 0.25
CA LYS A 6 5.11 5.89 0.79
C LYS A 6 4.74 5.26 2.12
N VAL A 7 4.43 6.10 3.10
CA VAL A 7 3.74 5.66 4.31
C VAL A 7 2.41 5.01 3.94
N ALA A 8 2.13 3.82 4.48
CA ALA A 8 0.94 3.02 4.18
C ALA A 8 -0.36 3.80 4.42
N ALA A 9 -0.42 4.66 5.44
CA ALA A 9 -1.57 5.54 5.71
C ALA A 9 -1.93 6.47 4.54
N LEU A 10 -0.98 6.74 3.64
CA LEU A 10 -1.10 7.69 2.54
C LEU A 10 -1.28 7.01 1.18
N VAL A 11 -1.37 5.68 1.14
CA VAL A 11 -1.62 4.98 -0.12
C VAL A 11 -3.07 5.15 -0.55
N GLY A 12 -3.27 5.29 -1.85
CA GLY A 12 -4.57 5.50 -2.45
C GLY A 12 -4.69 4.79 -3.80
N PRO A 13 -5.90 4.81 -4.39
CA PRO A 13 -6.14 4.22 -5.71
C PRO A 13 -5.13 4.67 -6.76
N GLY A 14 -4.62 3.74 -7.55
CA GLY A 14 -3.61 3.97 -8.59
C GLY A 14 -2.16 3.91 -8.12
N ASP A 15 -1.90 3.89 -6.81
CA ASP A 15 -0.54 3.63 -6.31
C ASP A 15 -0.11 2.20 -6.69
N ARG A 16 1.11 2.08 -7.22
CA ARG A 16 1.72 0.79 -7.53
C ARG A 16 2.73 0.43 -6.44
N ILE A 17 2.46 -0.63 -5.69
CA ILE A 17 3.21 -0.99 -4.49
C ILE A 17 3.98 -2.30 -4.72
N GLY A 18 5.23 -2.34 -4.28
CA GLY A 18 6.02 -3.57 -4.22
C GLY A 18 5.59 -4.41 -3.02
N TYR A 19 4.96 -5.55 -3.25
CA TYR A 19 4.45 -6.46 -2.21
C TYR A 19 4.72 -7.91 -2.60
N GLU A 20 5.31 -8.69 -1.68
CA GLU A 20 5.71 -10.09 -1.90
C GLU A 20 6.52 -10.33 -3.19
N GLY A 21 7.41 -9.38 -3.52
CA GLY A 21 8.24 -9.46 -4.73
C GLY A 21 7.50 -9.14 -6.04
N GLN A 22 6.24 -8.72 -5.97
CA GLN A 22 5.43 -8.34 -7.12
C GLN A 22 5.00 -6.88 -7.04
N TRP A 23 4.81 -6.26 -8.21
CA TRP A 23 4.19 -4.95 -8.28
C TRP A 23 2.68 -5.09 -8.37
N ARG A 24 1.96 -4.53 -7.41
CA ARG A 24 0.49 -4.60 -7.33
C ARG A 24 -0.12 -3.21 -7.33
N THR A 25 -1.31 -3.07 -7.89
CA THR A 25 -1.97 -1.78 -8.02
C THR A 25 -3.07 -1.64 -6.97
N VAL A 26 -3.04 -0.56 -6.22
CA VAL A 26 -4.09 -0.24 -5.23
C VAL A 26 -5.36 0.13 -5.98
N ARG A 27 -6.43 -0.64 -5.76
CA ARG A 27 -7.80 -0.29 -6.19
C ARG A 27 -8.49 0.62 -5.18
N ALA A 28 -8.35 0.28 -3.90
CA ALA A 28 -8.96 1.00 -2.79
C ALA A 28 -8.10 0.87 -1.54
N ALA A 29 -8.12 1.90 -0.69
CA ALA A 29 -7.49 1.86 0.63
C ALA A 29 -8.48 2.36 1.67
N LYS A 30 -8.54 1.68 2.81
CA LYS A 30 -9.39 2.08 3.95
C LYS A 30 -8.61 1.98 5.25
N THR A 31 -8.67 3.04 6.05
CA THR A 31 -8.07 3.08 7.39
C THR A 31 -9.03 2.50 8.44
N GLY A 32 -8.46 1.95 9.51
CA GLY A 32 -9.21 1.48 10.66
C GLY A 32 -8.35 1.46 11.93
N ILE A 33 -9.02 1.31 13.08
CA ILE A 33 -8.37 1.23 14.39
C ILE A 33 -8.53 -0.19 14.93
N GLY A 34 -7.42 -0.85 15.26
CA GLY A 34 -7.41 -2.21 15.81
C GLY A 34 -7.89 -2.23 17.26
N ALA A 35 -8.16 -3.44 17.79
CA ALA A 35 -8.67 -3.62 19.15
C ALA A 35 -7.80 -2.94 20.24
N MET A 36 -6.48 -2.86 20.02
CA MET A 36 -5.52 -2.21 20.93
C MET A 36 -5.21 -0.75 20.54
N GLY A 37 -6.05 -0.10 19.72
CA GLY A 37 -5.89 1.31 19.33
C GLY A 37 -4.92 1.59 18.18
N GLY A 38 -4.23 0.58 17.65
CA GLY A 38 -3.29 0.75 16.53
C GLY A 38 -3.97 1.05 15.20
N LEU A 39 -3.53 2.09 14.49
CA LEU A 39 -4.00 2.43 13.15
C LEU A 39 -3.46 1.43 12.11
N PHE A 40 -4.35 0.94 11.26
CA PHE A 40 -4.02 0.06 10.15
C PHE A 40 -4.68 0.54 8.86
N VAL A 41 -4.17 0.05 7.73
CA VAL A 41 -4.74 0.29 6.41
C VAL A 41 -5.02 -1.05 5.77
N VAL A 42 -6.23 -1.20 5.22
CA VAL A 42 -6.58 -2.32 4.35
C VAL A 42 -6.53 -1.83 2.93
N VAL A 43 -5.69 -2.48 2.13
CA VAL A 43 -5.55 -2.25 0.70
C VAL A 43 -6.33 -3.32 -0.03
N THR A 44 -7.14 -2.92 -1.00
CA THR A 44 -7.74 -3.81 -2.00
C THR A 44 -6.96 -3.68 -3.29
N TRP A 45 -6.56 -4.79 -3.87
CA TRP A 45 -5.75 -4.82 -5.08
C TRP A 45 -6.63 -4.87 -6.33
N GLU A 46 -6.17 -4.27 -7.43
CA GLU A 46 -6.79 -4.45 -8.75
C GLU A 46 -6.68 -5.91 -9.21
N GLU A 47 -5.57 -6.58 -8.88
CA GLU A 47 -5.34 -7.99 -9.21
C GLU A 47 -6.16 -8.95 -8.33
N GLY A 48 -6.95 -8.42 -7.39
CA GLY A 48 -7.83 -9.17 -6.51
C GLY A 48 -7.23 -9.48 -5.13
N GLY A 49 -8.11 -9.66 -4.16
CA GLY A 49 -7.74 -9.85 -2.75
C GLY A 49 -7.47 -8.53 -2.03
N THR A 50 -7.15 -8.67 -0.75
CA THR A 50 -6.92 -7.55 0.16
C THR A 50 -5.72 -7.84 1.05
N GLU A 51 -4.99 -6.80 1.45
CA GLU A 51 -3.90 -6.92 2.40
C GLU A 51 -4.01 -5.86 3.50
N ARG A 52 -3.50 -6.16 4.68
CA ARG A 52 -3.50 -5.27 5.84
C ARG A 52 -2.07 -4.86 6.20
N PHE A 53 -1.85 -3.54 6.25
CA PHE A 53 -0.59 -2.93 6.67
C PHE A 53 -0.75 -2.18 7.97
N ARG A 54 0.34 -2.01 8.74
CA ARG A 54 0.35 -0.99 9.80
C ARG A 54 0.41 0.36 9.11
N ALA A 55 -0.31 1.35 9.64
CA ALA A 55 -0.43 2.63 8.97
C ALA A 55 0.91 3.39 8.82
N GLY A 56 1.89 3.11 9.68
CA GLY A 56 3.23 3.70 9.61
C GLY A 56 4.25 2.93 8.77
N ASP A 57 3.87 1.80 8.14
CA ASP A 57 4.80 1.03 7.32
C ASP A 57 5.20 1.83 6.08
N GLU A 58 6.48 1.82 5.72
CA GLU A 58 6.98 2.39 4.47
C GLU A 58 6.87 1.34 3.36
N LEU A 59 6.08 1.64 2.33
CA LEU A 59 5.82 0.76 1.20
C LEU A 59 6.57 1.25 -0.03
N LEU A 60 7.24 0.34 -0.73
CA LEU A 60 7.93 0.65 -1.98
C LEU A 60 6.92 1.11 -3.03
N LEU A 61 7.14 2.29 -3.61
CA LEU A 61 6.35 2.84 -4.70
C LEU A 61 7.03 2.55 -6.03
N GLY A 62 6.27 2.00 -6.98
CA GLY A 62 6.65 1.94 -8.38
C GLY A 62 6.54 3.33 -8.99
N GLN A 63 7.56 3.79 -9.70
CA GLN A 63 7.43 5.02 -10.49
C GLN A 63 6.47 4.76 -11.66
N PRO A 64 5.50 5.65 -11.92
CA PRO A 64 4.79 5.65 -13.19
C PRO A 64 5.81 6.03 -14.29
N GLY A 65 6.23 5.07 -15.11
CA GLY A 65 7.08 5.32 -16.28
C GLY A 65 8.27 4.39 -16.52
N ALA A 66 8.54 3.40 -15.68
CA ALA A 66 9.47 2.32 -16.06
C ALA A 66 8.71 1.26 -16.88
N ALA A 67 8.65 1.50 -18.18
CA ALA A 67 8.24 0.53 -19.19
C ALA A 67 9.40 -0.40 -19.56
#